data_AF-A0AA43CJQ6-F1
#
_entry.id   AF-A0AA43CJQ6-F1
#
_cell.length_a   1.000
_cell.length_b   1.000
_cell.length_c   1.000
_cell.angle_alpha   90.00
_cell.angle_beta   90.00
_cell.angle_gamma   90.00
#
_symmetry.space_group_name_H-M   'P 1'
#
loop_
_entity.id
_entity.type
_entity.pdbx_description
1 polymer ?
#
loop_
_entity_poly.entity_id
_entity_poly.type
_entity_poly.pdbx_seq_one_letter_code
_entity_poly.pdbx_strand_id
1 'polypeptide(L)'
;MEDYSEGYTKKDGTPSASLKRREFLKLSGATALTVAASPMIGGQSTVPMPMRSLGKTGERVSMLTVGGYHIGAPDVSDEQSIEIIRSAIDQG
;
A
#
# COMPACT_ATOMS: atom_id res chain seq x y z
N MET A 1 -32.97 -27.17 -55.90
CA MET A 1 -32.13 -28.37 -55.97
C MET A 1 -30.93 -28.10 -55.09
N GLU A 2 -31.07 -28.37 -53.81
CA GLU A 2 -31.03 -29.71 -53.19
C GLU A 2 -29.61 -30.02 -52.71
N ASP A 3 -29.63 -30.67 -51.55
CA ASP A 3 -28.61 -31.47 -50.91
C ASP A 3 -27.63 -30.73 -49.96
N TYR A 4 -27.75 -30.86 -48.62
CA TYR A 4 -27.54 -32.06 -47.77
C TYR A 4 -26.21 -32.73 -48.13
N SER A 5 -25.27 -33.09 -47.26
CA SER A 5 -25.06 -33.22 -45.82
C SER A 5 -23.53 -33.16 -45.65
N GLU A 6 -22.96 -32.99 -44.47
CA GLU A 6 -22.36 -34.08 -43.67
C GLU A 6 -21.52 -33.33 -42.60
N GLY A 7 -21.65 -33.61 -41.31
CA GLY A 7 -20.74 -34.60 -40.75
C GLY A 7 -20.72 -34.47 -39.22
N TYR A 8 -21.08 -35.58 -38.59
CA TYR A 8 -21.17 -35.86 -37.17
C TYR A 8 -19.78 -35.96 -36.50
N THR A 9 -19.65 -35.62 -35.21
CA THR A 9 -18.90 -36.36 -34.16
C THR A 9 -19.09 -35.64 -32.80
N LYS A 10 -19.85 -36.19 -31.82
CA LYS A 10 -19.44 -37.12 -30.73
C LYS A 10 -18.15 -36.63 -30.02
N LYS A 11 -18.10 -36.27 -28.73
CA LYS A 11 -18.19 -37.17 -27.55
C LYS A 11 -17.89 -36.41 -26.22
N ASP A 12 -18.67 -36.76 -25.19
CA ASP A 12 -18.29 -37.10 -23.81
C ASP A 12 -17.74 -36.05 -22.81
N GLY A 13 -18.63 -35.60 -21.89
CA GLY A 13 -18.46 -35.70 -20.42
C GLY A 13 -17.23 -35.11 -19.71
N THR A 14 -17.39 -33.93 -19.11
CA THR A 14 -17.00 -33.65 -17.70
C THR A 14 -17.77 -32.42 -17.21
N PRO A 15 -18.50 -32.43 -16.08
CA PRO A 15 -19.11 -31.22 -15.54
C PRO A 15 -18.01 -30.39 -14.85
N SER A 16 -17.22 -29.62 -15.63
CA SER A 16 -16.51 -28.50 -15.01
C SER A 16 -17.58 -27.43 -14.74
N ALA A 17 -17.90 -27.25 -13.46
CA ALA A 17 -18.88 -26.29 -12.99
C ALA A 17 -18.45 -24.88 -13.45
N SER A 18 -18.93 -24.49 -14.63
CA SER A 18 -18.65 -23.20 -15.24
C SER A 18 -19.32 -22.14 -14.39
N LEU A 19 -18.54 -21.46 -13.55
CA LEU A 19 -19.02 -20.36 -12.73
C LEU A 19 -19.64 -19.32 -13.65
N LYS A 20 -20.97 -19.17 -13.57
CA LYS A 20 -21.68 -18.17 -14.34
C LYS A 20 -21.17 -16.80 -13.88
N ARG A 21 -20.92 -15.87 -14.81
CA ARG A 21 -20.42 -14.50 -14.52
C ARG A 21 -21.16 -13.81 -13.38
N ARG A 22 -22.47 -14.06 -13.24
CA ARG A 22 -23.29 -13.55 -12.14
C ARG A 22 -22.93 -14.14 -10.77
N GLU A 23 -22.57 -15.43 -10.72
CA GLU A 23 -22.19 -16.12 -9.48
C GLU A 23 -20.80 -15.63 -9.05
N PHE A 24 -19.92 -15.35 -10.01
CA PHE A 24 -18.65 -14.67 -9.76
C PHE A 24 -18.86 -13.24 -9.20
N LEU A 25 -19.79 -12.46 -9.75
CA LEU A 25 -20.15 -11.14 -9.23
C LEU A 25 -20.75 -11.20 -7.82
N LYS A 26 -21.59 -12.21 -7.54
CA LYS A 26 -22.14 -12.42 -6.20
C LYS A 26 -21.08 -12.83 -5.19
N LEU A 27 -20.17 -13.72 -5.58
CA LEU A 27 -19.07 -14.20 -4.73
C LEU A 27 -18.05 -13.09 -4.45
N SER A 28 -17.68 -12.30 -5.45
CA SER A 28 -16.78 -11.15 -5.28
C SER A 28 -17.42 -10.02 -4.46
N GLY A 29 -18.74 -9.78 -4.61
CA GLY A 29 -19.46 -8.83 -3.76
C GLY A 29 -19.49 -9.22 -2.28
N ALA A 30 -19.61 -10.52 -1.97
CA ALA A 30 -19.64 -11.01 -0.60
C ALA A 30 -18.27 -10.99 0.11
N THR A 31 -17.17 -11.19 -0.63
CA THR A 31 -15.80 -11.17 -0.07
C THR A 31 -15.15 -9.79 -0.08
N ALA A 32 -15.60 -8.85 -0.92
CA ALA A 32 -15.12 -7.47 -0.90
C ALA A 32 -15.44 -6.75 0.43
N LEU A 33 -16.58 -7.08 1.05
CA LEU A 33 -16.98 -6.50 2.33
C LEU A 33 -16.06 -6.89 3.49
N THR A 34 -15.47 -8.08 3.47
CA THR A 34 -14.56 -8.53 4.55
C THR A 34 -13.17 -7.92 4.44
N VAL A 35 -12.69 -7.64 3.22
CA VAL A 35 -11.41 -6.95 3.01
C VAL A 35 -11.54 -5.44 3.26
N ALA A 36 -12.66 -4.80 2.86
CA ALA A 36 -12.92 -3.39 3.15
C ALA A 36 -13.10 -3.11 4.66
N ALA A 37 -13.56 -4.10 5.42
CA ALA A 37 -13.71 -3.99 6.87
C ALA A 37 -12.45 -4.39 7.67
N SER A 38 -11.42 -4.91 7.00
CA SER A 38 -10.13 -5.07 7.67
C SER A 38 -9.54 -3.68 7.86
N PRO A 39 -9.25 -3.25 9.11
CA PRO A 39 -8.44 -2.07 9.29
C PRO A 39 -7.12 -2.36 8.59
N MET A 40 -6.88 -1.70 7.46
CA MET A 40 -5.53 -1.56 6.92
C MET A 40 -4.75 -0.93 8.06
N ILE A 41 -3.93 -1.74 8.75
CA ILE A 41 -3.03 -1.25 9.80
C ILE A 41 -1.92 -0.46 9.09
N GLY A 42 -2.30 0.68 8.53
CA GLY A 42 -1.46 1.85 8.32
C GLY A 42 -1.63 2.76 9.53
N GLY A 43 -1.57 2.18 10.74
CA GLY A 43 -1.43 2.97 11.94
C GLY A 43 -0.01 3.50 11.95
N GLN A 44 0.16 4.78 11.58
CA GLN A 44 1.38 5.50 11.83
C GLN A 44 1.56 5.48 13.35
N SER A 45 2.38 4.57 13.85
CA SER A 45 2.70 4.54 15.28
C SER A 45 3.40 5.85 15.58
N THR A 46 2.69 6.78 16.21
CA THR A 46 3.23 8.03 16.75
C THR A 46 4.08 7.67 17.95
N VAL A 47 5.22 7.02 17.71
CA VAL A 47 6.24 6.87 18.74
C VAL A 47 6.77 8.28 18.96
N PRO A 48 6.59 8.85 20.17
CA PRO A 48 7.06 10.20 20.43
C PRO A 48 8.58 10.26 20.22
N MET A 49 9.07 11.39 19.69
CA MET A 49 10.49 11.59 19.45
C MET A 49 11.30 11.29 20.73
N PRO A 50 12.30 10.39 20.69
CA PRO A 50 13.13 10.10 21.85
C PRO A 50 13.95 11.33 22.27
N MET A 51 13.87 11.70 23.55
CA MET A 51 14.52 12.88 24.13
C MET A 51 15.52 12.51 25.24
N ARG A 52 16.68 13.17 25.28
CA ARG A 52 17.72 12.98 26.30
C ARG A 52 18.25 14.30 26.86
N SER A 53 18.92 14.26 28.02
CA SER A 53 19.64 15.43 28.54
C SER A 53 20.99 15.62 27.83
N LEU A 54 21.34 16.88 27.55
CA LEU A 54 22.57 17.27 26.87
C LEU A 54 23.72 17.48 27.87
N GLY A 55 24.52 16.44 28.06
CA GLY A 55 25.76 16.50 28.83
C GLY A 55 25.57 17.17 30.20
N LYS A 56 26.48 18.10 30.54
CA LYS A 56 26.43 18.87 31.80
C LYS A 56 25.40 20.01 31.78
N THR A 57 24.90 20.41 30.61
CA THR A 57 23.91 21.50 30.50
C THR A 57 22.54 21.08 31.01
N GLY A 58 22.24 19.78 30.96
CA GLY A 58 20.94 19.23 31.40
C GLY A 58 19.80 19.43 30.39
N GLU A 59 20.01 20.23 29.35
CA GLU A 59 18.98 20.62 28.38
C GLU A 59 18.35 19.39 27.69
N ARG A 60 17.03 19.40 27.50
CA ARG A 60 16.29 18.28 26.92
C ARG A 60 16.32 18.41 25.40
N VAL A 61 16.99 17.48 24.71
CA VAL A 61 17.19 17.50 23.26
C VAL A 61 16.72 16.21 22.61
N SER A 62 16.31 16.31 21.33
CA SER A 62 16.02 15.17 20.47
C SER A 62 17.26 14.29 20.31
N MET A 63 17.09 12.98 20.38
CA MET A 63 18.17 12.01 20.24
C MET A 63 18.62 11.79 18.78
N LEU A 64 17.77 12.16 17.83
CA LEU A 64 17.98 12.04 16.39
C LEU A 64 17.83 13.43 15.76
N THR A 65 18.52 13.64 14.65
CA THR A 65 18.43 14.87 13.88
C THR A 65 18.89 14.62 12.44
N VAL A 66 18.46 15.47 11.52
CA VAL A 66 18.96 15.52 10.14
C VAL A 66 20.05 16.59 10.05
N GLY A 67 21.27 16.17 9.72
CA GLY A 67 22.41 17.08 9.57
C GLY A 67 22.35 17.88 8.26
N GLY A 68 22.84 19.12 8.30
CA GLY A 68 22.79 20.07 7.18
C GLY A 68 23.53 19.65 5.89
N TYR A 69 24.41 18.66 5.95
CA TYR A 69 25.09 18.16 4.75
C TYR A 69 24.11 17.49 3.76
N HIS A 70 23.15 16.70 4.26
CA HIS A 70 22.28 15.89 3.41
C HIS A 70 21.20 16.70 2.70
N ILE A 71 20.84 17.88 3.22
CA ILE A 71 19.88 18.80 2.61
C ILE A 71 20.51 19.73 1.55
N GLY A 72 21.84 19.70 1.40
CA GLY A 72 22.55 20.47 0.38
C GLY A 72 23.21 19.60 -0.68
N ALA A 73 22.87 18.30 -0.72
CA ALA A 73 23.42 17.38 -1.70
C ALA A 73 22.94 17.76 -3.11
N PRO A 74 23.76 17.60 -4.17
CA PRO A 74 23.41 17.97 -5.55
C PRO A 74 22.11 17.32 -6.06
N ASP A 75 21.78 16.18 -5.47
CA ASP A 75 20.68 15.30 -5.84
C ASP A 75 19.36 15.69 -5.13
N VAL A 76 19.40 16.69 -4.23
CA VAL A 76 18.27 17.15 -3.42
C VAL A 76 17.86 18.54 -3.89
N SER A 77 16.60 18.71 -4.29
CA SER A 77 16.09 20.03 -4.68
C SER A 77 15.83 20.93 -3.47
N ASP A 78 15.78 22.24 -3.70
CA ASP A 78 15.45 23.21 -2.65
C ASP A 78 14.11 22.91 -1.96
N GLU A 79 13.08 22.54 -2.73
CA GLU A 79 11.78 22.13 -2.19
C GLU A 79 11.87 20.90 -1.30
N GLN A 80 12.64 19.87 -1.70
CA GLN A 80 12.84 18.67 -0.90
C GLN A 80 13.58 18.99 0.39
N SER A 81 14.57 19.88 0.35
CA SER A 81 15.28 20.33 1.54
C SER A 81 14.34 21.05 2.52
N ILE A 82 13.45 21.90 2.01
CA ILE A 82 12.43 22.57 2.82
C ILE A 82 11.47 21.55 3.45
N GLU A 83 11.01 20.57 2.68
CA GLU A 83 10.10 19.53 3.15
C GLU A 83 10.72 18.66 4.24
N ILE A 84 11.99 18.24 4.07
CA ILE A 84 12.73 17.46 5.05
C ILE A 84 12.84 18.22 6.38
N ILE A 85 13.23 19.50 6.33
CA ILE A 85 13.38 20.31 7.54
C ILE A 85 12.05 20.52 8.26
N ARG A 86 10.98 20.81 7.52
CA ARG A 86 9.64 20.95 8.11
C ARG A 86 9.18 19.65 8.75
N SER A 87 9.33 18.54 8.05
CA SER A 87 8.96 17.22 8.56
C SER A 87 9.75 16.87 9.83
N ALA A 88 11.04 17.19 9.89
CA ALA A 88 11.86 16.96 11.08
C ALA A 88 11.39 17.81 12.28
N ILE A 89 10.99 19.06 12.04
CA ILE A 89 10.44 19.93 13.10
C ILE A 89 9.09 19.38 13.59
N ASP A 90 8.22 18.96 12.68
CA ASP A 90 6.89 18.47 13.01
C ASP A 90 6.92 17.12 13.77
N GLN A 91 7.93 16.28 13.50
CA GLN A 91 8.09 15.00 14.18
C GLN A 91 8.92 15.07 15.47
N GLY A 92 9.72 16.14 15.64
CA GLY A 92 10.58 16.37 16.80
C GLY A 92 12.00 15.86 16.62
#